data_AF-A0A968X4D5-F1
#
_entry.id   AF-A0A968X4D5-F1
#
_cell.length_a   1.000
_cell.length_b   1.000
_cell.length_c   1.000
_cell.angle_alpha   90.00
_cell.angle_beta   90.00
_cell.angle_gamma   90.00
#
_symmetry.space_group_name_H-M   'P 1'
#
loop_
_entity.id
_entity.type
_entity.pdbx_description
1 polymer ?
#
loop_
_entity_poly.entity_id
_entity_poly.type
_entity_poly.pdbx_seq_one_letter_code
_entity_poly.pdbx_strand_id
1 'polypeptide(L)' 'MQTSSTTASELKFQVPDRVRSAVEAYAAERNYSIDFVMELALSQFLDLDGVTFDDCQPVMSPGQLREENEILKRQLAAQP' A
#
# COMPACT_ATOMS: atom_id res chain seq x y z
N MET A 1 -30.24 31.39 7.87
CA MET A 1 -29.97 29.94 7.81
C MET A 1 -29.41 29.65 6.43
N GLN A 2 -28.10 29.46 6.29
CA GLN A 2 -27.46 29.06 5.04
C GLN A 2 -27.18 27.56 5.13
N THR A 3 -27.99 26.75 4.45
CA THR A 3 -27.69 25.34 4.21
C THR A 3 -26.85 25.29 2.94
N SER A 4 -25.53 25.41 3.09
CA SER A 4 -24.60 25.06 2.03
C SER A 4 -24.86 23.60 1.68
N SER A 5 -25.51 23.32 0.55
CA SER A 5 -25.61 21.97 0.03
C SER A 5 -24.20 21.57 -0.39
N THR A 6 -23.49 20.88 0.49
CA THR A 6 -22.31 20.12 0.10
C THR A 6 -22.81 19.04 -0.85
N THR A 7 -22.80 19.32 -2.14
CA THR A 7 -23.00 18.30 -3.17
C THR A 7 -21.88 17.29 -2.98
N ALA A 8 -22.19 16.17 -2.32
CA ALA A 8 -21.31 15.02 -2.28
C ALA A 8 -21.07 14.59 -3.73
N SER A 9 -19.87 14.86 -4.24
CA SER A 9 -19.49 14.50 -5.59
C SER A 9 -19.21 13.00 -5.60
N GLU A 10 -20.18 12.19 -6.00
CA GLU A 10 -19.99 10.74 -6.18
C GLU A 10 -18.98 10.48 -7.30
N LEU A 11 -17.84 9.90 -6.95
CA LEU A 11 -16.87 9.39 -7.92
C LEU A 11 -17.33 8.01 -8.40
N LYS A 12 -17.59 7.87 -9.71
CA LYS A 12 -17.96 6.60 -10.34
C LYS A 12 -16.83 6.10 -11.22
N PHE A 13 -16.27 4.95 -10.85
CA PHE A 13 -15.19 4.30 -11.60
C PHE A 13 -15.65 2.96 -12.17
N GLN A 14 -15.25 2.66 -13.41
CA GLN A 14 -15.21 1.30 -13.92
C GLN A 14 -13.79 0.78 -13.81
N VAL A 15 -13.63 -0.37 -13.15
CA VAL A 15 -12.36 -1.07 -13.01
C VAL A 15 -12.51 -2.49 -13.53
N PRO A 16 -11.43 -3.13 -14.03
CA PRO A 16 -11.47 -4.55 -14.39
C PRO A 16 -11.89 -5.43 -13.20
N ASP A 17 -12.55 -6.56 -13.48
CA ASP A 17 -13.08 -7.45 -12.43
C ASP A 17 -12.01 -7.91 -11.44
N ARG A 18 -10.79 -8.17 -11.93
CA ARG A 18 -9.65 -8.52 -11.07
C ARG A 18 -9.36 -7.45 -10.00
N VAL A 19 -9.46 -6.17 -10.36
CA VAL A 19 -9.23 -5.06 -9.43
C VAL A 19 -10.40 -4.92 -8.48
N ARG A 20 -11.63 -5.03 -8.97
CA ARG A 20 -12.85 -5.02 -8.14
C ARG A 20 -12.77 -6.08 -7.04
N SER A 21 -12.48 -7.33 -7.39
CA SER A 21 -12.38 -8.42 -6.41
C SER A 21 -11.27 -8.19 -5.38
N ALA A 22 -10.15 -7.59 -5.77
CA ALA A 22 -9.07 -7.25 -4.85
C ALA A 22 -9.49 -6.16 -3.85
N VAL A 23 -10.19 -5.13 -4.33
CA VAL A 23 -10.72 -4.05 -3.47
C VAL A 23 -11.76 -4.60 -2.49
N GLU A 24 -12.69 -5.42 -2.98
CA GLU A 24 -13.73 -6.05 -2.14
C GLU A 24 -13.11 -6.96 -1.07
N ALA A 25 -12.11 -7.77 -1.42
CA ALA A 25 -11.42 -8.64 -0.48
C ALA A 25 -10.70 -7.83 0.62
N TYR A 26 -9.96 -6.79 0.23
CA TYR A 26 -9.27 -5.92 1.18
C TYR A 26 -10.24 -5.16 2.11
N ALA A 27 -11.33 -4.65 1.54
CA ALA A 27 -12.38 -3.97 2.29
C ALA A 27 -13.02 -4.91 3.32
N ALA A 28 -13.33 -6.15 2.92
CA ALA A 28 -13.91 -7.16 3.82
C ALA A 28 -12.93 -7.56 4.94
N GLU A 29 -11.65 -7.77 4.63
CA GLU A 29 -10.64 -8.14 5.62
C GLU A 29 -10.46 -7.06 6.70
N ARG A 30 -10.51 -5.78 6.30
CA ARG A 30 -10.31 -4.64 7.20
C ARG A 30 -11.61 -4.02 7.73
N ASN A 31 -12.77 -4.56 7.34
CA ASN A 31 -14.09 -4.02 7.66
C ASN A 31 -14.24 -2.54 7.25
N TYR A 32 -13.76 -2.20 6.06
CA TYR A 32 -13.85 -0.87 5.45
C TYR A 32 -14.94 -0.81 4.37
N SER A 33 -15.44 0.39 4.08
CA SER A 33 -16.26 0.59 2.87
C SER A 33 -15.38 0.57 1.63
N ILE A 34 -15.95 0.15 0.50
CA ILE A 34 -15.27 0.17 -0.80
C ILE A 34 -14.83 1.60 -1.15
N ASP A 35 -15.70 2.58 -0.92
CA ASP A 35 -15.42 4.00 -1.19
C ASP A 35 -14.20 4.49 -0.40
N PHE A 36 -14.11 4.12 0.88
CA PHE A 36 -12.95 4.49 1.72
C PHE A 36 -11.66 3.84 1.22
N VAL A 37 -11.70 2.58 0.79
CA VAL A 37 -10.53 1.91 0.22
C VAL A 37 -10.07 2.59 -1.07
N MET A 38 -11.02 3.02 -1.92
CA MET A 38 -10.71 3.74 -3.15
C MET A 38 -10.15 5.13 -2.88
N GLU A 39 -10.73 5.88 -1.95
CA GLU A 39 -10.21 7.19 -1.52
C GLU A 39 -8.80 7.08 -0.92
N LEU A 40 -8.56 6.06 -0.09
CA LEU A 40 -7.25 5.80 0.50
C LEU A 40 -6.22 5.44 -0.58
N ALA A 41 -6.58 4.56 -1.53
CA ALA A 41 -5.69 4.18 -2.62
C ALA A 41 -5.34 5.37 -3.52
N LEU A 42 -6.34 6.20 -3.86
CA LEU A 42 -6.13 7.39 -4.69
C LEU A 42 -5.31 8.45 -3.96
N SER A 43 -5.57 8.70 -2.67
CA SER A 43 -4.79 9.66 -1.89
C SER A 43 -3.33 9.24 -1.77
N GLN A 44 -3.06 7.95 -1.51
CA GLN A 44 -1.69 7.42 -1.51
C GLN A 44 -1.02 7.51 -2.88
N PHE A 45 -1.74 7.25 -3.97
CA PHE A 45 -1.17 7.35 -5.31
C PHE A 45 -0.88 8.80 -5.73
N LEU A 46 -1.71 9.75 -5.29
CA LEU A 46 -1.57 11.17 -5.61
C LEU A 46 -0.65 11.91 -4.63
N ASP A 47 -0.20 11.26 -3.56
CA ASP A 47 0.78 11.80 -2.64
C ASP A 47 2.16 11.85 -3.32
N LEU A 48 2.49 13.01 -3.90
CA LEU A 48 3.74 13.25 -4.63
C LEU A 48 4.98 13.17 -3.73
N ASP A 49 4.79 13.34 -2.42
CA ASP A 49 5.83 13.21 -1.39
C ASP A 49 5.74 11.84 -0.67
N GLY A 50 4.79 10.99 -1.08
CA GLY A 50 4.59 9.66 -0.52
C GLY A 50 5.76 8.75 -0.86
N VAL A 51 6.19 7.92 0.09
CA VAL A 51 7.28 6.95 -0.11
C VAL A 51 6.84 5.91 -1.14
N THR A 52 7.24 6.09 -2.38
CA THR A 52 7.04 5.15 -3.48
C THR A 52 8.16 4.11 -3.53
N PHE A 53 8.02 3.12 -4.42
CA PHE A 53 9.12 2.18 -4.69
C PHE A 53 10.39 2.87 -5.22
N ASP A 54 10.28 4.06 -5.81
CA ASP A 54 11.43 4.87 -6.25
C ASP A 54 12.16 5.53 -5.06
N ASP A 55 11.44 5.79 -3.96
CA ASP A 55 11.97 6.35 -2.71
C ASP A 55 12.58 5.28 -1.79
N CYS A 56 12.16 4.03 -1.98
CA CYS A 56 12.99 2.91 -1.59
C CYS A 56 14.25 2.98 -2.46
N GLN A 57 15.30 3.59 -1.93
CA GLN A 57 16.69 3.37 -2.33
C GLN A 57 17.16 2.13 -1.57
N PRO A 58 16.80 0.89 -1.96
CA PRO A 58 17.29 -0.27 -1.24
C PRO A 58 18.81 -0.28 -1.41
N VAL A 59 19.51 -0.03 -0.31
CA VAL A 59 20.98 -0.06 -0.25
C VAL A 59 21.52 -1.42 -0.71
N MET A 60 20.67 -2.44 -0.66
CA MET A 60 20.97 -3.80 -1.09
C MET A 60 19.81 -4.42 -1.85
N SER A 61 20.12 -5.12 -2.94
CA SER A 61 19.17 -5.99 -3.61
C SER A 61 18.70 -7.13 -2.70
N PRO A 62 17.53 -7.73 -2.93
CA PRO A 62 17.06 -8.89 -2.17
C PRO A 62 18.07 -10.05 -2.14
N GLY A 63 18.87 -10.21 -3.19
CA GLY A 63 19.95 -11.21 -3.25
C GLY A 63 21.08 -10.91 -2.24
N GLN A 64 21.53 -9.66 -2.18
CA GLN A 64 22.56 -9.21 -1.24
C GLN A 64 22.09 -9.33 0.21
N LEU A 65 20.85 -8.93 0.51
CA LEU A 65 20.26 -9.08 1.85
C LEU A 65 20.20 -10.54 2.29
N ARG A 66 19.91 -11.46 1.36
CA ARG A 66 19.86 -12.89 1.66
C ARG A 66 21.25 -13.43 1.99
N GLU A 67 22.26 -13.03 1.23
CA GLU A 67 23.65 -13.43 1.45
C GLU A 67 24.20 -12.92 2.79
N GLU A 68 24.03 -11.64 3.11
CA GLU A 68 24.44 -11.10 4.41
C GLU A 68 23.75 -11.79 5.59
N ASN A 69 22.45 -12.07 5.48
CA ASN A 69 21.72 -12.78 6.51
C ASN A 69 22.27 -14.19 6.76
N GLU A 70 22.68 -14.90 5.70
CA GLU A 70 23.31 -16.21 5.86
C GLU A 70 24.68 -16.11 6.54
N ILE A 71 25.48 -15.10 6.20
CA ILE A 71 26.78 -14.86 6.82
C ILE A 71 26.62 -14.53 8.31
N LEU A 72 25.74 -13.60 8.65
CA LEU A 72 25.46 -13.19 10.03
C LEU A 72 24.97 -14.36 10.88
N LYS A 73 24.08 -15.20 10.34
CA LYS A 73 23.61 -16.41 11.04
C LYS A 73 24.73 -17.39 11.33
N ARG A 74 25.66 -17.58 10.39
CA ARG A 74 26.84 -18.44 10.60
C ARG A 74 27.77 -17.86 11.66
N GLN A 75 27.97 -16.54 11.68
CA GLN A 75 28.78 -15.87 12.71
C GLN A 75 28.15 -15.98 14.10
N LEU A 76 26.83 -15.80 14.20
CA LEU A 76 26.08 -15.96 15.44
C LEU A 76 26.15 -17.39 15.97
N ALA A 77 26.02 -18.39 15.09
CA ALA A 77 26.16 -19.81 15.45
C ALA A 77 27.60 -20.21 15.84
N ALA A 78 28.59 -19.43 15.44
CA ALA A 78 30.00 -19.61 15.79
C ALA A 78 30.43 -18.80 17.03
N GLN A 79 29.51 -18.03 17.63
CA GLN A 79 29.77 -17.27 18.85
C GLN A 79 29.56 -18.20 20.06
N PRO A 80 30.53 -18.28 21.01
CA PRO A 80 30.51 -19.26 22.10
C PRO A 80 29.46 -18.99 23.17
#